data_AF-A0A6T7G156-F1
#
_entry.id   AF-A0A6T7G156-F1
#
_cell.length_a   1.000
_cell.length_b   1.000
_cell.length_c   1.000
_cell.angle_alpha   90.00
_cell.angle_beta   90.00
_cell.angle_gamma   90.00
#
_symmetry.space_group_name_H-M   'P 1'
#
loop_
_entity.id
_entity.type
_entity.pdbx_description
1 polymer ?
#
loop_
_entity_poly.entity_id
_entity_poly.type
_entity_poly.pdbx_seq_one_letter_code
_entity_poly.pdbx_strand_id
1 'polypeptide(L)'
;MRYFSKFGDHISYLCLFETWQKRGFTKRFCQENYVHFRAMRQAKEVRKQLEEILGRNKNKIKKFLRHHEDSTDLLERTRDIVQDVLQIIAQCYFMNTARRQGIGGEGSNSNSSGGGAMYSPMADEKIMLRMHPGSALFQIVPKWIVYAQSTFTSKAFISVASAIQYSWVKKLLPKLHNCNDEMLAGCSLAALQKKTNGGQKSKAPKTELQRKKELAEKAKDRYKRRTQDSAVSDAKARYLARKRARLAGEL
;
A
#
# COMPACT_ATOMS: atom_id res chain seq x y z
N MET A 1 6.76 -3.61 -26.41
CA MET A 1 6.39 -2.18 -26.52
C MET A 1 7.69 -1.37 -26.50
N ARG A 2 7.90 -0.47 -27.48
CA ARG A 2 9.20 0.14 -27.81
C ARG A 2 9.69 1.21 -26.80
N TYR A 3 8.84 1.65 -25.88
CA TYR A 3 9.10 2.80 -24.98
C TYR A 3 9.23 2.43 -23.51
N PHE A 4 9.43 1.15 -23.18
CA PHE A 4 9.62 0.76 -21.79
C PHE A 4 10.98 1.19 -21.26
N SER A 5 10.95 1.89 -20.14
CA SER A 5 12.12 2.27 -19.37
C SER A 5 12.35 1.29 -18.24
N LYS A 6 13.61 0.87 -18.05
CA LYS A 6 14.03 0.04 -16.90
C LYS A 6 13.81 0.72 -15.55
N PHE A 7 13.64 2.05 -15.54
CA PHE A 7 13.40 2.83 -14.33
C PHE A 7 11.90 2.86 -13.92
N GLY A 8 11.01 2.43 -14.82
CA GLY A 8 9.60 2.22 -14.56
C GLY A 8 8.65 2.99 -15.48
N ASP A 9 7.37 2.92 -15.15
CA ASP A 9 6.27 3.37 -16.01
C ASP A 9 6.22 4.89 -16.15
N HIS A 10 6.48 5.65 -15.08
CA HIS A 10 6.46 7.11 -15.14
C HIS A 10 7.47 7.64 -16.17
N ILE A 11 8.68 7.07 -16.18
CA ILE A 11 9.72 7.42 -17.15
C ILE A 11 9.35 6.92 -18.55
N SER A 12 8.71 5.75 -18.64
CA SER A 12 8.21 5.24 -19.92
C SER A 12 7.18 6.20 -20.55
N TYR A 13 6.27 6.76 -19.75
CA TYR A 13 5.31 7.78 -20.22
C TYR A 13 5.99 9.08 -20.63
N LEU A 14 7.01 9.53 -19.88
CA LEU A 14 7.81 10.70 -20.25
C LEU A 14 8.49 10.49 -21.61
N CYS A 15 9.20 9.37 -21.79
CA CYS A 15 9.87 9.03 -23.04
C CYS A 15 8.90 8.95 -24.23
N LEU A 16 7.70 8.37 -24.01
CA LEU A 16 6.66 8.30 -25.03
C LEU A 16 6.19 9.70 -25.44
N PHE A 17 5.89 10.56 -24.46
CA PHE A 17 5.43 11.92 -24.72
C PHE A 17 6.47 12.77 -25.44
N GLU A 18 7.73 12.72 -24.99
CA GLU A 18 8.84 13.44 -25.63
C GLU A 18 9.08 12.96 -27.07
N THR A 19 8.98 11.67 -27.32
CA THR A 19 9.12 11.13 -28.68
C THR A 19 7.99 11.61 -29.58
N TRP A 20 6.75 11.63 -29.09
CA TRP A 20 5.61 12.15 -29.83
C TRP A 20 5.74 13.65 -30.12
N GLN A 21 6.26 14.42 -29.16
CA GLN A 21 6.57 15.84 -29.33
C GLN A 21 7.63 16.06 -30.41
N LYS A 22 8.75 15.32 -30.37
CA LYS A 22 9.83 15.39 -31.38
C LYS A 22 9.33 15.05 -32.80
N ARG A 23 8.32 14.20 -32.91
CA ARG A 23 7.67 13.83 -34.17
C ARG A 23 6.48 14.72 -34.56
N GLY A 24 6.34 15.89 -33.95
CA GLY A 24 5.38 16.91 -34.36
C GLY A 24 3.93 16.65 -33.93
N PHE A 25 3.69 15.88 -32.86
CA PHE A 25 2.35 15.61 -32.33
C PHE A 25 1.37 14.94 -33.32
N THR A 26 1.89 14.12 -34.24
CA THR A 26 1.09 13.54 -35.33
C THR A 26 0.16 12.41 -34.86
N LYS A 27 -1.02 12.31 -35.48
CA LYS A 27 -1.96 11.19 -35.28
C LYS A 27 -1.40 9.87 -35.82
N ARG A 28 -0.68 9.93 -36.94
CA ARG A 28 0.00 8.78 -37.56
C ARG A 28 0.95 8.09 -36.59
N PHE A 29 1.77 8.85 -35.87
CA PHE A 29 2.64 8.28 -34.83
C PHE A 29 1.85 7.49 -33.78
N CYS A 30 0.72 8.03 -33.30
CA CYS A 30 -0.11 7.34 -32.31
C CYS A 30 -0.69 6.04 -32.86
N GLN A 31 -1.12 6.02 -34.13
CA GLN A 31 -1.63 4.81 -34.78
C GLN A 31 -0.52 3.74 -34.93
N GLU A 32 0.65 4.12 -35.42
CA GLU A 32 1.80 3.21 -35.62
C GLU A 32 2.34 2.63 -34.30
N ASN A 33 2.19 3.36 -33.19
CA ASN A 33 2.70 2.95 -31.87
C ASN A 33 1.61 2.43 -30.93
N TYR A 34 0.38 2.21 -31.43
CA TYR A 34 -0.76 1.71 -30.66
C TYR A 34 -1.08 2.56 -29.42
N VAL A 35 -1.02 3.89 -29.56
CA VAL A 35 -1.31 4.86 -28.51
C VAL A 35 -2.61 5.59 -28.83
N HIS A 36 -3.45 5.81 -27.83
CA HIS A 36 -4.67 6.58 -28.00
C HIS A 36 -4.40 8.07 -28.22
N PHE A 37 -4.64 8.55 -29.44
CA PHE A 37 -4.42 9.95 -29.82
C PHE A 37 -5.18 10.95 -28.94
N ARG A 38 -6.41 10.63 -28.52
CA ARG A 38 -7.22 11.50 -27.64
C ARG A 38 -6.54 11.72 -26.29
N ALA A 39 -5.98 10.67 -25.69
CA ALA A 39 -5.27 10.75 -24.42
C ALA A 39 -3.99 11.60 -24.56
N MET A 40 -3.24 11.42 -25.64
CA MET A 40 -2.03 12.22 -25.91
C MET A 40 -2.35 13.70 -26.11
N ARG A 41 -3.42 14.03 -26.85
CA ARG A 41 -3.88 15.41 -27.01
C ARG A 41 -4.27 16.04 -25.67
N GLN A 42 -4.98 15.30 -24.83
CA GLN A 42 -5.32 15.76 -23.48
C GLN A 42 -4.06 16.01 -22.64
N ALA A 43 -3.10 15.09 -22.65
CA ALA A 43 -1.83 15.26 -21.94
C ALA A 43 -1.07 16.51 -22.40
N LYS A 44 -1.07 16.81 -23.72
CA LYS A 44 -0.49 18.04 -24.26
C LYS A 44 -1.17 19.29 -23.72
N GLU A 45 -2.50 19.30 -23.67
CA GLU A 45 -3.26 20.46 -23.18
C GLU A 45 -3.04 20.67 -21.68
N VAL A 46 -3.08 19.61 -20.88
CA VAL A 46 -2.77 19.67 -19.44
C VAL A 46 -1.35 20.21 -19.21
N ARG A 47 -0.37 19.73 -19.98
CA ARG A 47 1.00 20.26 -19.90
C ARG A 47 1.07 21.75 -20.21
N LYS A 48 0.40 22.20 -21.28
CA LYS A 48 0.33 23.63 -21.65
C LYS A 48 -0.28 24.47 -20.52
N GLN A 49 -1.37 24.00 -19.91
CA GLN A 49 -2.01 24.67 -18.78
C GLN A 49 -1.08 24.77 -17.56
N LEU A 50 -0.36 23.69 -17.24
CA LEU A 50 0.62 23.70 -16.16
C LEU A 50 1.79 24.65 -16.46
N GLU A 51 2.30 24.67 -17.69
CA GLU A 51 3.35 25.60 -18.12
C GLU A 51 2.91 27.07 -17.99
N GLU A 52 1.64 27.37 -18.29
CA GLU A 52 1.06 28.70 -18.12
C GLU A 52 0.96 29.09 -16.63
N ILE A 53 0.47 28.20 -15.78
CA ILE A 53 0.38 28.42 -14.32
C ILE A 53 1.77 28.62 -13.72
N LEU A 54 2.75 27.80 -14.13
CA LEU A 54 4.15 27.94 -13.72
C LEU A 54 4.73 29.25 -14.24
N GLY A 55 4.40 29.65 -15.48
CA GLY A 55 4.79 30.91 -16.11
C GLY A 55 4.38 32.13 -15.30
N ARG A 56 3.11 32.19 -14.89
CA ARG A 56 2.56 33.26 -14.04
C ARG A 56 3.23 33.31 -12.66
N ASN A 57 3.68 32.16 -12.15
CA ASN A 57 4.33 32.03 -10.85
C ASN A 57 5.87 31.92 -10.92
N LYS A 58 6.50 32.14 -12.08
CA LYS A 58 7.93 31.90 -12.32
C LYS A 58 8.84 32.55 -11.28
N ASN A 59 8.51 33.77 -10.84
CA ASN A 59 9.31 34.49 -9.85
C ASN A 59 9.23 33.87 -8.44
N LYS A 60 8.12 33.21 -8.09
CA LYS A 60 7.98 32.47 -6.82
C LYS A 60 8.70 31.12 -6.88
N ILE A 61 8.60 30.44 -8.02
CA ILE A 61 9.17 29.09 -8.21
C ILE A 61 10.69 29.14 -8.38
N LYS A 62 11.24 30.13 -9.11
CA LYS A 62 12.71 30.30 -9.24
C LYS A 62 13.40 30.51 -7.90
N LYS A 63 12.74 31.17 -6.93
CA LYS A 63 13.28 31.29 -5.55
C LYS A 63 13.40 29.94 -4.86
N PHE A 64 12.50 29.00 -5.15
CA PHE A 64 12.48 27.66 -4.56
C PHE A 64 13.48 26.71 -5.23
N LEU A 65 13.72 26.84 -6.54
CA LEU A 65 14.63 25.99 -7.32
C LEU A 65 16.11 26.41 -7.28
N ARG A 66 16.44 27.58 -6.71
CA ARG A 66 17.80 28.16 -6.67
C ARG A 66 18.82 27.40 -5.80
N HIS A 67 18.42 26.36 -5.08
CA HIS A 67 19.35 25.58 -4.25
C HIS A 67 20.10 24.46 -4.99
N HIS A 68 20.00 24.38 -6.32
CA HIS A 68 20.53 23.24 -7.09
C HIS A 68 21.33 23.64 -8.34
N GLU A 69 21.82 24.88 -8.43
CA GLU A 69 22.53 25.41 -9.61
C GLU A 69 24.06 25.20 -9.62
N ASP A 70 24.66 24.65 -8.56
CA ASP A 70 26.12 24.47 -8.48
C ASP A 70 26.57 23.06 -8.90
N SER A 71 26.44 22.70 -10.18
CA SER A 71 27.23 21.60 -10.78
C SER A 71 27.20 21.65 -12.31
N THR A 72 28.34 22.04 -12.88
CA THR A 72 28.64 22.13 -14.30
C THR A 72 29.18 20.80 -14.82
N ASP A 73 28.32 19.91 -15.31
CA ASP A 73 28.71 18.99 -16.39
C ASP A 73 27.49 18.48 -17.18
N LEU A 74 27.60 18.46 -18.51
CA LEU A 74 26.45 18.30 -19.42
C LEU A 74 26.10 16.83 -19.74
N LEU A 75 27.04 15.89 -19.55
CA LEU A 75 26.83 14.46 -19.81
C LEU A 75 26.30 13.68 -18.59
N GLU A 76 26.66 14.05 -17.35
CA GLU A 76 26.08 13.48 -16.12
C GLU A 76 24.59 13.85 -15.95
N ARG A 77 24.22 15.03 -16.47
CA ARG A 77 22.89 15.64 -16.39
C ARG A 77 21.72 14.73 -16.82
N THR A 78 21.92 13.81 -17.77
CA THR A 78 20.82 12.94 -18.23
C THR A 78 20.48 11.81 -17.25
N ARG A 79 21.48 11.28 -16.53
CA ARG A 79 21.25 10.34 -15.43
C ARG A 79 20.63 11.05 -14.23
N ASP A 80 21.01 12.30 -14.03
CA ASP A 80 20.51 13.16 -12.96
C ASP A 80 19.05 13.53 -13.18
N ILE A 81 18.64 13.94 -14.39
CA ILE A 81 17.23 14.31 -14.66
C ILE A 81 16.27 13.14 -14.36
N VAL A 82 16.62 11.91 -14.73
CA VAL A 82 15.76 10.75 -14.44
C VAL A 82 15.67 10.52 -12.93
N GLN A 83 16.77 10.65 -12.18
CA GLN A 83 16.77 10.51 -10.73
C GLN A 83 16.02 11.66 -10.06
N ASP A 84 16.20 12.89 -10.50
CA ASP A 84 15.52 14.09 -10.00
C ASP A 84 14.01 13.97 -10.19
N VAL A 85 13.56 13.58 -11.38
CA VAL A 85 12.14 13.34 -11.66
C VAL A 85 11.59 12.25 -10.76
N LEU A 86 12.30 11.13 -10.62
CA LEU A 86 11.87 10.04 -9.73
C LEU A 86 11.88 10.44 -8.25
N GLN A 87 12.84 11.26 -7.83
CA GLN A 87 12.92 11.78 -6.47
C GLN A 87 11.75 12.73 -6.18
N ILE A 88 11.41 13.63 -7.11
CA ILE A 88 10.24 14.50 -7.01
C ILE A 88 8.96 13.65 -6.93
N ILE A 89 8.79 12.68 -7.84
CA ILE A 89 7.64 11.78 -7.83
C ILE A 89 7.56 11.01 -6.51
N ALA A 90 8.68 10.48 -6.01
CA ALA A 90 8.74 9.76 -4.75
C ALA A 90 8.37 10.63 -3.55
N GLN A 91 8.75 11.91 -3.56
CA GLN A 91 8.38 12.86 -2.51
C GLN A 91 6.91 13.27 -2.60
N CYS A 92 6.37 13.45 -3.81
CA CYS A 92 4.95 13.79 -4.02
C CYS A 92 4.03 12.62 -3.67
N TYR A 93 4.42 11.39 -4.05
CA TYR A 93 3.67 10.16 -3.83
C TYR A 93 4.23 9.34 -2.66
N PHE A 94 4.78 10.00 -1.63
CA PHE A 94 5.44 9.30 -0.52
C PHE A 94 4.52 8.33 0.23
N MET A 95 3.22 8.60 0.27
CA MET A 95 2.19 7.71 0.85
C MET A 95 2.04 6.41 0.05
N ASN A 96 2.22 6.49 -1.27
CA ASN A 96 2.11 5.38 -2.20
C ASN A 96 3.49 4.76 -2.48
N THR A 97 4.32 4.67 -1.44
CA THR A 97 5.59 3.95 -1.50
C THR A 97 5.42 2.55 -0.95
N ALA A 98 6.08 1.57 -1.56
CA ALA A 98 6.01 0.19 -1.14
C ALA A 98 7.38 -0.46 -1.13
N ARG A 99 7.58 -1.35 -0.16
CA ARG A 99 8.78 -2.16 0.01
C ARG A 99 8.50 -3.58 -0.45
N ARG A 100 9.45 -4.17 -1.15
CA ARG A 100 9.42 -5.60 -1.48
C ARG A 100 9.59 -6.44 -0.21
N GLN A 101 8.61 -7.30 0.08
CA GLN A 101 8.62 -8.17 1.26
C GLN A 101 9.26 -9.54 0.96
N GLY A 102 9.17 -10.02 -0.28
CA GLY A 102 9.79 -11.28 -0.73
C GLY A 102 9.49 -11.59 -2.20
N ILE A 103 10.23 -12.56 -2.77
CA ILE A 103 9.87 -13.26 -4.01
C ILE A 103 9.12 -14.50 -3.56
N GLY A 104 7.85 -14.36 -3.21
CA GLY A 104 7.15 -15.38 -2.43
C GLY A 104 5.67 -15.44 -2.77
N GLY A 105 5.31 -16.41 -3.60
CA GLY A 105 4.00 -17.02 -3.56
C GLY A 105 4.17 -18.52 -3.33
N GLU A 106 3.40 -19.10 -2.41
CA GLU A 106 3.11 -20.54 -2.42
C GLU A 106 2.73 -20.95 -3.85
N GLY A 107 3.43 -21.94 -4.39
CA GLY A 107 3.33 -22.36 -5.79
C GLY A 107 4.45 -21.87 -6.71
N SER A 108 5.53 -21.29 -6.18
CA SER A 108 6.76 -21.01 -6.93
C SER A 108 7.47 -22.31 -7.32
N ASN A 109 6.95 -23.02 -8.32
CA ASN A 109 7.83 -23.76 -9.21
C ASN A 109 8.73 -22.70 -9.87
N SER A 110 10.04 -22.91 -9.79
CA SER A 110 11.13 -22.03 -10.25
C SER A 110 11.09 -21.60 -11.73
N ASN A 111 9.99 -21.90 -12.45
CA ASN A 111 9.80 -21.62 -13.87
C ASN A 111 8.79 -20.48 -14.15
N SER A 112 8.16 -19.86 -13.15
CA SER A 112 7.29 -18.69 -13.37
C SER A 112 8.09 -17.38 -13.27
N SER A 113 8.64 -16.96 -14.39
CA SER A 113 9.44 -15.75 -14.58
C SER A 113 8.70 -14.47 -14.13
N GLY A 114 9.27 -13.74 -13.16
CA GLY A 114 9.03 -12.30 -12.92
C GLY A 114 7.83 -11.88 -12.05
N GLY A 115 6.68 -12.55 -12.14
CA GLY A 115 5.41 -12.02 -11.59
C GLY A 115 5.09 -12.27 -10.11
N GLY A 116 5.99 -12.94 -9.36
CA GLY A 116 5.73 -13.41 -7.99
C GLY A 116 6.07 -12.43 -6.86
N ALA A 117 6.56 -11.23 -7.20
CA ALA A 117 7.01 -10.27 -6.19
C ALA A 117 5.82 -9.60 -5.48
N MET A 118 5.88 -9.61 -4.15
CA MET A 118 4.92 -8.92 -3.30
C MET A 118 5.54 -7.65 -2.70
N TYR A 119 4.74 -6.59 -2.70
CA TYR A 119 5.08 -5.28 -2.18
C TYR A 119 4.13 -4.93 -1.05
N SER A 120 4.69 -4.48 0.07
CA SER A 120 3.96 -3.98 1.23
C SER A 120 4.04 -2.44 1.23
N PRO A 121 2.90 -1.73 1.12
CA PRO A 121 2.86 -0.27 1.24
C PRO A 121 3.38 0.22 2.59
N MET A 122 4.02 1.38 2.61
CA MET A 122 4.42 2.04 3.86
C MET A 122 3.22 2.54 4.66
N ALA A 123 2.11 2.89 3.99
CA ALA A 123 0.90 3.38 4.66
C ALA A 123 0.13 2.27 5.39
N ASP A 124 0.12 1.05 4.85
CA ASP A 124 -0.54 -0.10 5.46
C ASP A 124 0.23 -1.38 5.15
N GLU A 125 1.00 -1.84 6.14
CA GLU A 125 1.83 -3.03 6.00
C GLU A 125 1.01 -4.33 5.85
N LYS A 126 -0.29 -4.30 6.17
CA LYS A 126 -1.17 -5.48 6.11
C LYS A 126 -1.58 -5.83 4.68
N ILE A 127 -1.50 -4.88 3.75
CA ILE A 127 -1.89 -5.10 2.35
C ILE A 127 -0.70 -5.62 1.56
N MET A 128 -0.91 -6.72 0.84
CA MET A 128 0.08 -7.27 -0.08
C MET A 128 -0.31 -6.93 -1.52
N LEU A 129 0.50 -6.10 -2.16
CA LEU A 129 0.32 -5.65 -3.53
C LEU A 129 1.21 -6.43 -4.49
N ARG A 130 0.69 -6.74 -5.69
CA ARG A 130 1.44 -7.36 -6.78
C ARG A 130 1.66 -6.37 -7.92
N MET A 131 2.76 -6.53 -8.66
CA MET A 131 2.97 -5.72 -9.87
C MET A 131 2.00 -6.15 -10.98
N HIS A 132 1.37 -5.19 -11.65
CA HIS A 132 0.53 -5.49 -12.81
C HIS A 132 1.38 -6.02 -13.98
N PRO A 133 0.94 -7.06 -14.71
CA PRO A 133 1.69 -7.65 -15.84
C PRO A 133 2.07 -6.68 -16.95
N GLY A 134 1.27 -5.62 -17.14
CA GLY A 134 1.52 -4.57 -18.14
C GLY A 134 2.57 -3.53 -17.73
N SER A 135 3.10 -3.58 -16.50
CA SER A 135 4.12 -2.62 -16.04
C SER A 135 5.51 -2.98 -16.58
N ALA A 136 6.31 -1.95 -16.87
CA ALA A 136 7.73 -2.11 -17.20
C ALA A 136 8.53 -2.77 -16.06
N LEU A 137 8.04 -2.69 -14.81
CA LEU A 137 8.65 -3.30 -13.63
C LEU A 137 8.13 -4.72 -13.34
N PHE A 138 7.40 -5.34 -14.26
CA PHE A 138 6.92 -6.71 -14.04
C PHE A 138 8.06 -7.73 -13.95
N GLN A 139 9.12 -7.55 -14.75
CA GLN A 139 10.29 -8.44 -14.75
C GLN A 139 11.43 -7.91 -13.87
N ILE A 140 11.55 -6.59 -13.76
CA ILE A 140 12.56 -5.94 -12.92
C ILE A 140 11.91 -5.73 -11.56
N VAL A 141 12.37 -6.48 -10.55
CA VAL A 141 11.77 -6.49 -9.21
C VAL A 141 12.59 -5.65 -8.23
N PRO A 142 12.50 -4.31 -8.24
CA PRO A 142 13.26 -3.45 -7.34
C PRO A 142 12.84 -3.64 -5.88
N LYS A 143 13.73 -3.26 -4.95
CA LYS A 143 13.47 -3.35 -3.51
C LYS A 143 12.42 -2.35 -3.04
N TRP A 144 12.38 -1.18 -3.68
CA TRP A 144 11.51 -0.06 -3.33
C TRP A 144 10.87 0.50 -4.58
N ILE A 145 9.57 0.76 -4.48
CA ILE A 145 8.78 1.35 -5.57
C ILE A 145 7.93 2.50 -5.06
N VAL A 146 7.63 3.42 -5.97
CA VAL A 146 6.52 4.36 -5.84
C VAL A 146 5.49 4.01 -6.91
N TYR A 147 4.21 4.16 -6.59
CA TYR A 147 3.13 3.89 -7.52
C TYR A 147 2.06 4.98 -7.53
N ALA A 148 1.42 5.18 -8.68
CA ALA A 148 0.32 6.14 -8.79
C ALA A 148 -1.04 5.50 -8.52
N GLN A 149 -1.24 4.23 -8.91
CA GLN A 149 -2.53 3.57 -8.85
C GLN A 149 -2.44 2.18 -8.22
N SER A 150 -3.43 1.86 -7.39
CA SER A 150 -3.67 0.51 -6.89
C SER A 150 -5.09 0.09 -7.22
N THR A 151 -5.26 -1.14 -7.70
CA THR A 151 -6.56 -1.71 -8.08
C THR A 151 -6.80 -2.96 -7.25
N PHE A 152 -7.91 -2.96 -6.51
CA PHE A 152 -8.32 -4.08 -5.68
C PHE A 152 -9.35 -4.92 -6.44
N THR A 153 -8.98 -6.17 -6.73
CA THR A 153 -9.89 -7.20 -7.27
C THR A 153 -9.81 -8.42 -6.34
N SER A 154 -9.80 -9.64 -6.87
CA SER A 154 -9.44 -10.84 -6.09
C SER A 154 -8.01 -10.78 -5.55
N LYS A 155 -7.13 -10.05 -6.23
CA LYS A 155 -5.78 -9.72 -5.78
C LYS A 155 -5.58 -8.21 -5.96
N ALA A 156 -4.76 -7.61 -5.10
CA ALA A 156 -4.43 -6.20 -5.19
C ALA A 156 -3.24 -6.01 -6.14
N PHE A 157 -3.42 -5.18 -7.17
CA PHE A 157 -2.42 -4.90 -8.18
C PHE A 157 -1.99 -3.43 -8.15
N ILE A 158 -0.72 -3.19 -8.43
CA ILE A 158 -0.14 -1.87 -8.64
C ILE A 158 0.00 -1.61 -10.13
N SER A 159 -0.42 -0.43 -10.55
CA SER A 159 -0.23 0.10 -11.89
C SER A 159 0.51 1.44 -11.84
N VAL A 160 1.29 1.71 -12.89
CA VAL A 160 2.11 2.92 -13.00
C VAL A 160 3.12 3.01 -11.86
N ALA A 161 4.12 2.14 -11.90
CA ALA A 161 5.14 2.04 -10.85
C ALA A 161 6.53 2.44 -11.36
N SER A 162 7.33 3.03 -10.47
CA SER A 162 8.74 3.34 -10.72
C SER A 162 9.64 2.90 -9.58
N ALA A 163 10.86 2.49 -9.92
CA ALA A 163 11.87 2.10 -8.94
C ALA A 163 12.42 3.34 -8.26
N ILE A 164 12.52 3.31 -6.93
CA ILE A 164 13.00 4.43 -6.13
C ILE A 164 14.06 4.00 -5.11
N GLN A 165 14.74 4.97 -4.51
CA GLN A 165 15.61 4.73 -3.36
C GLN A 165 14.92 5.16 -2.06
N TYR A 166 15.10 4.36 -1.00
CA TYR A 166 14.53 4.66 0.32
C TYR A 166 15.02 5.99 0.90
N SER A 167 16.28 6.36 0.63
CA SER A 167 16.89 7.62 1.07
C SER A 167 16.08 8.85 0.67
N TRP A 168 15.41 8.82 -0.49
CA TRP A 168 14.62 9.93 -1.02
C TRP A 168 13.35 10.20 -0.22
N VAL A 169 12.77 9.16 0.40
CA VAL A 169 11.47 9.25 1.08
C VAL A 169 11.61 9.15 2.61
N LYS A 170 12.73 8.64 3.11
CA LYS A 170 13.02 8.44 4.55
C LYS A 170 12.66 9.64 5.42
N LYS A 171 12.90 10.87 4.96
CA LYS A 171 12.61 12.12 5.71
C LYS A 171 11.11 12.40 5.85
N LEU A 172 10.28 11.90 4.93
CA LEU A 172 8.84 12.15 4.87
C LEU A 172 8.03 11.06 5.57
N LEU A 173 8.55 9.82 5.68
CA LEU A 173 7.85 8.69 6.30
C LEU A 173 7.41 8.90 7.76
N PRO A 174 8.17 9.57 8.64
CA PRO A 174 7.69 9.83 9.99
C PRO A 174 6.40 10.64 10.02
N LYS A 175 6.19 11.53 9.03
CA LYS A 175 4.93 12.28 8.91
C LYS A 175 3.76 11.36 8.61
N LEU A 176 3.99 10.30 7.83
CA LEU A 176 2.98 9.30 7.50
C LEU A 176 2.61 8.45 8.72
N HIS A 177 3.59 7.91 9.43
CA HIS A 177 3.32 7.01 10.57
C HIS A 177 2.75 7.76 11.78
N ASN A 178 3.03 9.07 11.90
CA ASN A 178 2.48 9.91 12.96
C ASN A 178 1.16 10.58 12.56
N CYS A 179 0.62 10.30 11.37
CA CYS A 179 -0.71 10.77 11.00
C CYS A 179 -1.74 10.13 11.93
N ASN A 180 -2.53 10.97 12.60
CA ASN A 180 -3.59 10.50 13.47
C ASN A 180 -4.83 10.20 12.62
N ASP A 181 -5.03 8.92 12.27
CA ASP A 181 -6.14 8.45 11.43
C ASP A 181 -7.50 8.91 11.97
N GLU A 182 -7.65 8.99 13.30
CA GLU A 182 -8.88 9.47 13.94
C GLU A 182 -9.19 10.93 13.61
N MET A 183 -8.16 11.78 13.49
CA MET A 183 -8.31 13.20 13.15
C MET A 183 -8.64 13.38 11.67
N LEU A 184 -8.10 12.52 10.79
CA LEU A 184 -8.36 12.54 9.35
C LEU A 184 -9.75 11.97 9.00
N ALA A 185 -10.26 11.03 9.78
CA ALA A 185 -11.59 10.45 9.62
C ALA A 185 -12.74 11.41 9.99
N GLY A 186 -12.44 12.67 10.33
CA GLY A 186 -13.45 13.68 10.66
C GLY A 186 -14.10 13.48 12.03
N CYS A 187 -13.54 12.62 12.91
CA CYS A 187 -13.96 12.59 14.29
C CYS A 187 -13.64 13.94 14.94
N SER A 188 -14.68 14.63 15.41
CA SER A 188 -14.58 15.95 16.06
C SER A 188 -13.44 15.96 17.08
N LEU A 189 -12.62 17.02 17.07
CA LEU A 189 -11.58 17.27 18.07
C LEU A 189 -12.11 17.14 19.51
N ALA A 190 -13.41 17.40 19.74
CA ALA A 190 -14.06 17.21 21.03
C ALA A 190 -14.16 15.74 21.46
N ALA A 191 -14.28 14.79 20.53
CA ALA A 191 -14.27 13.35 20.83
C ALA A 191 -12.85 12.87 21.22
N LEU A 192 -11.81 13.44 20.60
CA LEU A 192 -10.41 13.21 20.96
C LEU A 192 -10.08 13.82 22.33
N GLN A 193 -10.54 15.04 22.61
CA GLN A 193 -10.36 15.69 23.92
C GLN A 193 -11.11 14.98 25.06
N LYS A 194 -12.27 14.37 24.77
CA LYS A 194 -12.96 13.51 25.73
C LYS A 194 -12.19 12.21 26.00
N LYS A 195 -11.43 11.67 25.04
CA LYS A 195 -10.51 10.54 25.29
C LYS A 195 -9.27 10.94 26.08
N THR A 196 -8.78 12.17 25.93
CA THR A 196 -7.61 12.66 26.70
C THR A 196 -7.98 13.08 28.12
N ASN A 197 -9.18 13.66 28.33
CA ASN A 197 -9.65 14.09 29.65
C ASN A 197 -10.50 13.04 30.38
N GLY A 198 -11.06 12.06 29.65
CA GLY A 198 -11.65 10.84 30.21
C GLY A 198 -10.53 9.86 30.52
N GLY A 199 -9.85 10.09 31.65
CA GLY A 199 -8.66 9.38 32.08
C GLY A 199 -8.64 7.90 31.71
N GLN A 200 -7.61 7.51 30.97
CA GLN A 200 -7.11 6.16 31.02
C GLN A 200 -6.83 5.83 32.50
N LYS A 201 -7.68 5.02 33.13
CA LYS A 201 -7.20 4.14 34.20
C LYS A 201 -6.22 3.18 33.55
N SER A 202 -4.97 3.59 33.43
CA SER A 202 -3.86 2.72 33.10
C SER A 202 -3.83 1.62 34.16
N LYS A 203 -4.34 0.43 33.81
CA LYS A 203 -4.10 -0.76 34.64
C LYS A 203 -2.59 -0.98 34.60
N ALA A 204 -1.95 -0.81 35.76
CA ALA A 204 -0.53 -1.07 35.95
C ALA A 204 -0.13 -2.43 35.34
N PRO A 205 1.08 -2.57 34.78
CA PRO A 205 1.53 -3.83 34.21
C PRO A 205 1.48 -4.92 35.28
N LYS A 206 0.54 -5.87 35.13
CA LYS A 206 0.37 -7.00 36.04
C LYS A 206 1.65 -7.83 36.09
N THR A 207 2.23 -7.99 37.27
CA THR A 207 3.41 -8.82 37.53
C THR A 207 3.15 -10.27 37.10
N GLU A 208 4.18 -11.01 36.69
CA GLU A 208 4.04 -12.38 36.16
C GLU A 208 3.27 -13.33 37.09
N LEU A 209 3.42 -13.14 38.41
CA LEU A 209 2.67 -13.88 39.43
C LEU A 209 1.15 -13.66 39.36
N GLN A 210 0.72 -12.43 39.05
CA GLN A 210 -0.70 -12.09 38.92
C GLN A 210 -1.29 -12.71 37.65
N ARG A 211 -0.54 -12.76 36.55
CA ARG A 211 -0.96 -13.46 35.32
C ARG A 211 -1.12 -14.96 35.55
N LYS A 212 -0.18 -15.58 36.27
CA LYS A 212 -0.25 -17.02 36.62
C LYS A 212 -1.45 -17.35 37.51
N LYS A 213 -1.77 -16.50 38.50
CA LYS A 213 -2.96 -16.66 39.35
C LYS A 213 -4.26 -16.57 38.55
N GLU A 214 -4.38 -15.60 37.65
CA GLU A 214 -5.57 -15.39 36.82
C GLU A 214 -5.78 -16.52 35.79
N LEU A 215 -4.69 -17.09 35.26
CA LEU A 215 -4.74 -18.29 34.42
C LEU A 215 -5.15 -19.54 35.20
N ALA A 216 -4.65 -19.70 36.43
CA ALA A 216 -5.01 -20.82 37.30
C ALA A 216 -6.48 -20.73 37.75
N GLU A 217 -7.00 -19.54 38.03
CA GLU A 217 -8.40 -19.32 38.36
C GLU A 217 -9.32 -19.63 37.17
N LYS A 218 -8.99 -19.14 35.98
CA LYS A 218 -9.72 -19.48 34.74
C LYS A 218 -9.68 -20.98 34.42
N ALA A 219 -8.59 -21.67 34.76
CA ALA A 219 -8.49 -23.12 34.61
C ALA A 219 -9.39 -23.85 35.61
N LYS A 220 -9.46 -23.39 36.87
CA LYS A 220 -10.37 -23.93 37.89
C LYS A 220 -11.84 -23.71 37.53
N ASP A 221 -12.19 -22.55 36.99
CA ASP A 221 -13.56 -22.27 36.51
C ASP A 221 -13.94 -23.13 35.31
N ARG A 222 -13.02 -23.37 34.37
CA ARG A 222 -13.25 -24.32 33.27
C ARG A 222 -13.42 -25.75 33.77
N TYR A 223 -12.68 -26.16 34.79
CA TYR A 223 -12.83 -27.47 35.40
C TYR A 223 -14.20 -27.61 36.08
N LYS A 224 -14.60 -26.64 36.91
CA LYS A 224 -15.93 -26.64 37.55
C LYS A 224 -17.08 -26.69 36.54
N ARG A 225 -17.00 -25.97 35.42
CA ARG A 225 -17.99 -26.04 34.35
C ARG A 225 -18.05 -27.43 33.69
N ARG A 226 -16.90 -28.09 33.49
CA ARG A 226 -16.86 -29.47 32.97
C ARG A 226 -17.44 -30.51 33.94
N THR A 227 -17.22 -30.32 35.24
CA THR A 227 -17.71 -31.28 36.25
C THR A 227 -19.18 -31.08 36.58
N GLN A 228 -19.72 -29.87 36.41
CA GLN A 228 -21.13 -29.53 36.64
C GLN A 228 -21.97 -29.43 35.36
N ASP A 229 -21.69 -30.24 34.33
CA ASP A 229 -22.60 -30.40 33.20
C ASP A 229 -23.86 -31.20 33.64
N SER A 230 -24.68 -30.56 34.49
CA SER A 230 -25.98 -31.04 34.95
C SER A 230 -26.91 -31.31 33.77
N ALA A 231 -26.71 -30.59 32.66
CA ALA A 231 -27.38 -30.81 31.39
C ALA A 231 -27.13 -32.21 30.80
N VAL A 232 -25.93 -32.77 30.95
CA VAL A 232 -25.58 -34.10 30.44
C VAL A 232 -26.16 -35.21 31.33
N SER A 233 -26.19 -34.98 32.64
CA SER A 233 -26.79 -35.92 33.61
C SER A 233 -28.32 -35.97 33.47
N ASP A 234 -28.97 -34.81 33.36
CA ASP A 234 -30.42 -34.71 33.17
C ASP A 234 -30.89 -35.29 31.82
N ALA A 235 -30.10 -35.09 30.75
CA ALA A 235 -30.35 -35.73 29.45
C ALA A 235 -30.28 -37.27 29.52
N LYS A 236 -29.32 -37.83 30.26
CA LYS A 236 -29.22 -39.29 30.49
C LYS A 236 -30.39 -39.81 31.32
N ALA A 237 -30.83 -39.08 32.35
CA ALA A 237 -31.98 -39.46 33.17
C ALA A 237 -33.27 -39.53 32.33
N ARG A 238 -33.52 -38.54 31.48
CA ARG A 238 -34.69 -38.52 30.56
C ARG A 238 -34.64 -39.65 29.55
N TYR A 239 -33.47 -39.97 29.00
CA TYR A 239 -33.30 -41.09 28.08
C TYR A 239 -33.59 -42.44 28.76
N LEU A 240 -33.08 -42.65 29.99
CA LEU A 240 -33.33 -43.88 30.75
C LEU A 240 -34.81 -44.02 31.13
N ALA A 241 -35.48 -42.92 31.48
CA ALA A 241 -36.92 -42.93 31.74
C ALA A 241 -37.72 -43.33 30.51
N ARG A 242 -37.41 -42.77 29.32
CA ARG A 242 -38.02 -43.16 28.05
C ARG A 242 -37.78 -44.64 27.71
N LYS A 243 -36.56 -45.12 27.93
CA LYS A 243 -36.21 -46.53 27.68
C LYS A 243 -36.96 -47.48 28.63
N ARG A 244 -37.13 -47.09 29.90
CA ARG A 244 -37.93 -47.86 30.88
C ARG A 244 -39.40 -47.88 30.51
N ALA A 245 -39.99 -46.74 30.13
CA ALA A 245 -41.38 -46.68 29.68
C ALA A 245 -41.63 -47.56 28.44
N ARG A 246 -40.68 -47.58 27.48
CA ARG A 246 -40.76 -48.44 26.28
C ARG A 246 -40.62 -49.94 26.59
N LEU A 247 -39.93 -50.30 27.68
CA LEU A 247 -39.82 -51.69 28.14
C LEU A 247 -41.02 -52.13 28.99
N ALA A 248 -41.71 -51.19 29.63
CA ALA A 248 -42.92 -51.43 30.43
C ALA A 248 -44.22 -51.47 29.59
N GLY A 249 -44.15 -51.16 28.29
CA GLY A 249 -45.28 -51.30 27.37
C GLY A 249 -46.34 -50.19 27.42
N GLU A 250 -46.02 -49.02 27.96
CA GLU A 250 -46.96 -47.88 28.09
C GLU A 250 -46.88 -46.86 26.93
N LEU A 251 -46.30 -47.24 25.78
CA LEU A 251 -46.29 -46.47 24.53
C LEU A 251 -46.33 -47.40 23.31
#